data_AF-E6K4D3-F1
#
_entry.id   AF-E6K4D3-F1
#
_cell.length_a   1.000
_cell.length_b   1.000
_cell.length_c   1.000
_cell.angle_alpha   90.00
_cell.angle_beta   90.00
_cell.angle_gamma   90.00
#
_symmetry.space_group_name_H-M   'P 1'
#
loop_
_entity.id
_entity.type
_entity.pdbx_description
1 polymer ?
#
loop_
_entity_poly.entity_id
_entity_poly.type
_entity_poly.pdbx_seq_one_letter_code
_entity_poly.pdbx_strand_id
1 'polypeptide(L)' 'MTSEDYYLKGNEFRRRGDFRQAMECYLEAIALDPESPAVQAKEMLDSIFAFYCKDLYNP' A
#
# COMPACT_ATOMS: atom_id res chain seq x y z
N MET A 1 8.33 -10.60 -12.03
CA MET A 1 7.28 -9.57 -11.93
C MET A 1 7.98 -8.22 -11.99
N THR A 2 7.44 -7.29 -12.77
CA THR A 2 7.91 -5.90 -12.84
C THR A 2 7.31 -5.07 -11.71
N SER A 3 7.80 -3.85 -11.49
CA SER A 3 7.18 -2.92 -10.54
C SER A 3 5.69 -2.70 -10.85
N GLU A 4 5.33 -2.59 -12.13
CA GLU A 4 3.93 -2.46 -12.57
C GLU A 4 3.09 -3.69 -12.20
N ASP A 5 3.60 -4.91 -12.38
CA ASP A 5 2.89 -6.14 -11.98
C ASP A 5 2.57 -6.14 -10.47
N TYR A 6 3.54 -5.77 -9.65
CA TYR A 6 3.36 -5.66 -8.20
C TYR A 6 2.37 -4.55 -7.83
N TYR A 7 2.43 -3.40 -8.49
CA TYR A 7 1.48 -2.30 -8.29
C TYR A 7 0.04 -2.72 -8.64
N LEU A 8 -0.17 -3.39 -9.79
CA LEU A 8 -1.47 -3.89 -10.21
C LEU A 8 -2.01 -4.95 -9.24
N LYS A 9 -1.15 -5.89 -8.82
CA LYS A 9 -1.52 -6.91 -7.83
C LYS A 9 -1.89 -6.29 -6.47
N GLY A 10 -1.12 -5.30 -6.02
CA GLY A 10 -1.43 -4.53 -4.80
C GLY A 10 -2.79 -3.83 -4.91
N ASN A 11 -3.11 -3.27 -6.07
CA ASN A 11 -4.41 -2.67 -6.34
C ASN A 11 -5.56 -3.67 -6.28
N GLU A 12 -5.36 -4.91 -6.74
CA GLU A 12 -6.36 -5.97 -6.59
C GLU A 12 -6.62 -6.30 -5.11
N PHE A 13 -5.55 -6.47 -4.31
CA PHE A 13 -5.70 -6.70 -2.87
C PHE A 13 -6.38 -5.52 -2.17
N ARG A 14 -6.00 -4.29 -2.51
CA ARG A 14 -6.63 -3.08 -1.98
C ARG A 14 -8.13 -3.03 -2.29
N ARG A 15 -8.54 -3.40 -3.51
CA ARG A 15 -9.96 -3.49 -3.91
C ARG A 15 -10.73 -4.57 -3.14
N ARG A 16 -10.06 -5.65 -2.74
CA ARG A 16 -10.62 -6.71 -1.89
C ARG A 16 -10.66 -6.34 -0.40
N GLY A 17 -10.07 -5.21 -0.01
CA GLY A 17 -9.94 -4.77 1.38
C GLY A 17 -8.76 -5.42 2.12
N ASP A 18 -7.92 -6.18 1.44
CA ASP A 18 -6.71 -6.78 2.02
C ASP A 18 -5.55 -5.78 1.98
N PHE A 19 -5.60 -4.80 2.88
CA PHE A 19 -4.61 -3.73 2.93
C PHE A 19 -3.21 -4.22 3.32
N ARG A 20 -3.09 -5.35 4.03
CA ARG A 20 -1.78 -5.90 4.40
C ARG A 20 -1.07 -6.46 3.17
N GLN A 21 -1.75 -7.32 2.41
CA GLN A 21 -1.20 -7.88 1.16
C GLN A 21 -0.97 -6.80 0.11
N ALA A 22 -1.85 -5.79 0.05
CA ALA A 22 -1.65 -4.63 -0.81
C ALA A 22 -0.35 -3.88 -0.47
N MET A 23 -0.10 -3.62 0.81
CA MET A 23 1.11 -2.95 1.29
C MET A 23 2.38 -3.72 0.92
N GLU A 24 2.40 -5.04 1.13
CA GLU A 24 3.53 -5.90 0.74
C GLU A 24 3.82 -5.78 -0.76
N CYS A 25 2.78 -5.84 -1.60
CA CYS A 25 2.94 -5.69 -3.04
C CYS A 25 3.50 -4.30 -3.42
N TYR A 26 3.04 -3.22 -2.78
CA TYR A 26 3.56 -1.89 -3.06
C TYR A 26 5.02 -1.73 -2.63
N LEU A 27 5.44 -2.33 -1.51
CA LEU A 27 6.84 -2.31 -1.09
C LEU A 27 7.75 -3.03 -2.09
N GLU A 28 7.33 -4.18 -2.62
CA GLU A 28 8.07 -4.88 -3.69
C GLU A 28 8.14 -4.05 -4.98
N ALA A 29 7.05 -3.37 -5.36
CA ALA A 29 7.05 -2.47 -6.51
C ALA A 29 8.04 -1.30 -6.36
N ILE A 30 8.09 -0.70 -5.16
CA ILE A 30 9.00 0.41 -4.82
C ILE A 30 10.45 -0.08 -4.75
N ALA A 31 10.69 -1.30 -4.27
CA ALA A 31 12.02 -1.89 -4.22
C ALA A 31 12.61 -2.10 -5.64
N LEU A 32 11.76 -2.38 -6.62
CA LEU A 32 12.15 -2.53 -8.03
C LEU A 32 12.26 -1.19 -8.75
N ASP A 33 11.31 -0.28 -8.49
CA ASP A 33 11.29 1.06 -9.07
C ASP A 33 10.80 2.07 -8.00
N PRO A 34 11.74 2.82 -7.40
CA PRO A 34 11.42 3.82 -6.38
C PRO A 34 10.57 4.98 -6.87
N GLU A 35 10.44 5.19 -8.19
CA GLU A 35 9.61 6.25 -8.79
C GLU A 35 8.25 5.72 -9.27
N SER A 36 7.96 4.44 -9.04
CA SER A 36 6.71 3.82 -9.45
C SER A 36 5.48 4.40 -8.75
N PRO A 37 4.27 4.28 -9.34
CA PRO A 37 3.01 4.72 -8.73
C PRO A 37 2.71 4.05 -7.37
N ALA A 38 3.41 2.96 -7.04
CA ALA A 38 3.26 2.26 -5.77
C ALA A 38 3.63 3.12 -4.55
N VAL A 39 4.52 4.11 -4.70
CA VAL A 39 4.87 5.05 -3.61
C VAL A 39 3.62 5.78 -3.10
N GLN A 40 2.82 6.33 -4.02
CA GLN A 40 1.59 7.07 -3.68
C GLN A 40 0.53 6.14 -3.11
N ALA A 41 0.44 4.91 -3.63
CA ALA A 41 -0.48 3.90 -3.10
C ALA A 41 -0.10 3.49 -1.65
N LYS A 42 1.19 3.32 -1.36
CA LYS A 42 1.71 3.07 -0.01
C LYS A 42 1.32 4.20 0.94
N GLU A 43 1.56 5.46 0.56
CA GLU A 43 1.21 6.63 1.38
C GLU A 43 -0.30 6.71 1.68
N MET A 44 -1.15 6.34 0.71
CA MET A 44 -2.59 6.23 0.93
C MET A 44 -2.92 5.16 1.97
N LEU A 45 -2.31 3.98 1.90
CA LEU A 45 -2.52 2.93 2.90
C LEU A 45 -1.99 3.33 4.28
N ASP A 46 -0.82 3.96 4.35
CA ASP A 46 -0.29 4.48 5.62
C ASP A 46 -1.25 5.49 6.25
N SER A 47 -1.87 6.35 5.45
CA SER A 47 -2.88 7.30 5.92
C SER A 47 -4.13 6.59 6.46
N ILE A 48 -4.57 5.52 5.80
CA ILE A 48 -5.68 4.67 6.26
C ILE A 48 -5.32 4.02 7.59
N PHE A 49 -4.15 3.40 7.72
CA PHE A 49 -3.69 2.78 8.96
C PHE A 49 -3.51 3.81 10.08
N ALA A 50 -2.97 4.98 9.77
CA ALA A 50 -2.82 6.07 10.72
C ALA A 50 -4.18 6.60 11.22
N PHE A 51 -5.21 6.63 10.37
CA PHE A 51 -6.58 6.97 10.78
C PHE A 51 -7.12 5.94 11.77
N TYR A 52 -7.05 4.64 11.45
CA TYR A 52 -7.50 3.57 12.35
C TYR A 52 -6.71 3.52 13.68
N CYS A 53 -5.41 3.84 13.66
CA CYS A 53 -4.58 3.86 14.86
C CYS A 53 -4.68 5.17 15.67
N LYS A 54 -5.19 6.26 15.10
CA LYS A 54 -5.41 7.52 15.82
C LYS A 54 -6.54 7.43 16.83
N ASP A 55 -7.57 6.61 16.56
CA ASP A 55 -8.66 6.37 17.52
C ASP A 55 -8.18 5.67 18.81
N LEU A 56 -7.00 5.04 18.82
CA LEU A 56 -6.39 4.51 20.05
C LEU A 56 -5.79 5.61 20.96
N TYR A 57 -5.56 6.81 20.44
CA TYR A 57 -4.88 7.92 21.13
C TYR A 57 -5.78 9.14 21.32
N ASN A 58 -7.10 8.96 21.31
CA ASN A 58 -8.03 9.97 21.79
C ASN A 58 -8.44 9.62 23.24
N PRO A 59 -7.72 10.11 24.27
CA PRO A 59 -8.06 9.90 25.69
C PRO A 59 -9.41 10.51 26.09
#